data_AF-A0A3C2C1E4-F1
#
_entry.id   AF-A0A3C2C1E4-F1
#
_cell.length_a   1.000
_cell.length_b   1.000
_cell.length_c   1.000
_cell.angle_alpha   90.00
_cell.angle_beta   90.00
_cell.angle_gamma   90.00
#
_symmetry.space_group_name_H-M   'P 1'
#
loop_
_entity.id
_entity.type
_entity.pdbx_description
1 polymer ?
#
loop_
_entity_poly.entity_id
_entity_poly.type
_entity_poly.pdbx_seq_one_letter_code
_entity_poly.pdbx_strand_id
1 'polypeptide(L)' 'NDTVKGNIALGQIDTMSDTQIQHAAKVSNAHDFIQELSDQFDTEIGEDGAKLSGGQR' A
#
# COMPACT_ATOMS: atom_id res chain seq x y z
N ASN A 1 -8.83 5.57 -7.82
CA ASN A 1 -8.91 4.49 -6.81
C ASN A 1 -7.86 3.45 -7.15
N ASP A 2 -6.87 3.29 -6.29
CA ASP A 2 -5.85 2.25 -6.41
C ASP A 2 -5.77 1.51 -5.07
N THR A 3 -5.11 0.35 -5.01
CA THR A 3 -4.91 -0.40 -3.76
C THR A 3 -3.48 -0.20 -3.26
N VAL A 4 -3.20 -0.56 -2.00
CA VAL A 4 -1.83 -0.62 -1.48
C VAL A 4 -0.93 -1.45 -2.39
N LYS A 5 -1.37 -2.63 -2.82
CA LYS A 5 -0.62 -3.47 -3.76
C LYS A 5 -0.39 -2.81 -5.12
N GLY A 6 -1.39 -2.12 -5.67
CA GLY A 6 -1.27 -1.44 -6.96
C GLY A 6 -0.27 -0.29 -6.91
N ASN A 7 -0.26 0.44 -5.80
CA ASN A 7 0.76 1.45 -5.52
C ASN A 7 2.17 0.85 -5.39
N ILE A 8 2.33 -0.27 -4.68
CA ILE A 8 3.62 -0.95 -4.54
C ILE A 8 4.10 -1.49 -5.89
N ALA A 9 3.19 -2.02 -6.70
CA ALA A 9 3.50 -2.55 -8.02
C ALA A 9 3.70 -1.46 -9.09
N LEU A 10 3.39 -0.19 -8.81
CA LEU A 10 3.61 0.95 -9.72
C LEU A 10 3.13 0.70 -11.16
N GLY A 11 1.92 0.16 -11.31
CA GLY A 11 1.36 -0.16 -12.62
C GLY A 11 1.86 -1.47 -13.25
N GLN A 12 2.67 -2.26 -12.52
CA GLN A 12 3.14 -3.59 -12.92
C GLN A 12 2.38 -4.72 -12.22
N ILE A 13 1.19 -4.45 -11.68
CA ILE A 13 0.44 -5.39 -10.85
C ILE A 13 0.10 -6.71 -11.56
N ASP A 14 -0.03 -6.68 -12.88
CA ASP A 14 -0.30 -7.88 -13.69
C ASP A 14 0.96 -8.76 -13.91
N THR A 15 2.15 -8.22 -13.59
CA THR A 15 3.44 -8.87 -13.86
C THR A 15 4.29 -9.12 -12.61
N MET A 16 4.05 -8.38 -11.53
CA MET A 16 4.68 -8.63 -10.24
C MET A 16 3.93 -9.73 -9.49
N SER A 17 4.68 -10.68 -8.95
CA SER A 17 4.13 -11.69 -8.05
C SER A 17 3.86 -11.10 -6.65
N ASP A 18 2.88 -11.67 -5.94
CA ASP A 18 2.56 -11.31 -4.55
C ASP A 18 3.79 -11.37 -3.63
N THR A 19 4.69 -12.35 -3.86
CA THR A 19 5.93 -12.48 -3.09
C THR A 19 6.86 -11.28 -3.29
N GLN A 20 6.96 -10.75 -4.52
CA GLN A 20 7.75 -9.54 -4.80
C GLN A 20 7.11 -8.31 -4.18
N ILE A 21 5.78 -8.20 -4.20
CA ILE A 21 5.04 -7.11 -3.54
C ILE A 21 5.28 -7.12 -2.03
N GLN A 22 5.15 -8.28 -1.39
CA GLN A 22 5.44 -8.45 0.04
C GLN A 22 6.90 -8.16 0.36
N HIS A 23 7.84 -8.60 -0.48
CA HIS A 23 9.25 -8.30 -0.30
C HIS A 23 9.53 -6.80 -0.41
N ALA A 24 8.97 -6.12 -1.42
CA ALA A 24 9.09 -4.67 -1.56
C ALA A 24 8.54 -3.93 -0.33
N ALA A 25 7.38 -4.36 0.19
CA ALA A 25 6.82 -3.82 1.43
C ALA A 25 7.70 -4.04 2.66
N LYS A 26 8.39 -5.18 2.75
CA LYS A 26 9.33 -5.46 3.85
C LYS A 26 10.57 -4.59 3.74
N VAL A 27 11.13 -4.44 2.55
CA VAL A 27 12.31 -3.60 2.30
C VAL A 27 12.02 -2.12 2.59
N SER A 28 10.79 -1.66 2.36
CA SER A 28 10.36 -0.29 2.68
C SER A 28 9.90 -0.10 4.14
N ASN A 29 9.96 -1.12 4.99
CA ASN A 29 9.40 -1.13 6.35
C ASN A 29 7.88 -0.80 6.40
N ALA A 30 7.17 -0.98 5.28
CA ALA A 30 5.73 -0.78 5.21
C ALA A 30 4.94 -2.06 5.52
N HIS A 31 5.57 -3.24 5.46
CA HIS A 31 4.90 -4.52 5.59
C HIS A 31 4.07 -4.63 6.88
N ASP A 32 4.67 -4.31 8.03
CA ASP A 32 3.99 -4.48 9.32
C ASP A 32 2.81 -3.51 9.46
N PHE A 33 2.97 -2.27 9.00
CA PHE A 33 1.88 -1.30 8.91
C PHE A 33 0.75 -1.81 8.00
N ILE A 34 1.09 -2.37 6.84
CA ILE A 34 0.10 -2.91 5.90
C ILE A 34 -0.64 -4.10 6.53
N GLN A 35 0.04 -4.96 7.29
CA GLN A 35 -0.58 -6.09 8.00
C GLN A 35 -1.57 -5.65 9.09
N GLU A 36 -1.44 -4.44 9.63
CA GLU A 36 -2.38 -3.88 10.62
C GLU A 36 -3.67 -3.32 9.97
N LEU A 37 -3.69 -3.14 8.64
CA LEU A 37 -4.88 -2.69 7.92
C LEU A 37 -5.91 -3.82 7.80
N SER A 38 -7.20 -3.49 7.89
CA SER A 38 -8.30 -4.47 7.78
C SER A 38 -8.24 -5.31 6.50
N ASP A 39 -7.88 -4.68 5.37
CA ASP A 39 -7.81 -5.30 4.05
C ASP A 39 -6.37 -5.48 3.55
N GLN A 40 -5.38 -5.20 4.40
CA GLN A 40 -3.95 -5.37 4.12
C GLN A 40 -3.52 -4.75 2.78
N PHE A 41 -2.94 -5.56 1.89
CA PHE A 41 -2.49 -5.14 0.56
C PHE A 41 -3.63 -4.76 -0.38
N ASP A 42 -4.85 -5.24 -0.14
CA ASP A 42 -6.04 -4.91 -0.92
C ASP A 42 -6.73 -3.63 -0.40
N THR A 43 -6.23 -3.02 0.68
CA THR A 43 -6.75 -1.75 1.20
C THR A 43 -6.78 -0.71 0.07
N GLU A 44 -7.95 -0.15 -0.17
CA GLU A 44 -8.14 0.91 -1.16
C GLU A 44 -7.51 2.22 -0.67
N ILE A 45 -6.68 2.81 -1.52
CA ILE A 45 -6.14 4.16 -1.39
C ILE A 45 -7.00 5.08 -2.27
N GLY A 46 -7.78 5.94 -1.61
CA GLY A 46 -8.58 6.97 -2.26
C GLY A 46 -7.74 8.09 -2.87
N GLU A 47 -8.30 8.79 -3.86
CA GLU A 47 -7.69 9.93 -4.58
C GLU A 47 -7.41 11.16 -3.69
N ASP A 48 -8.05 11.23 -2.53
CA ASP A 48 -7.84 12.29 -1.56
C ASP A 48 -6.68 11.95 -0.63
N GLY A 49 -5.49 12.48 -0.95
CA GLY A 49 -4.42 12.73 0.04
C GLY A 49 -4.82 13.66 1.21
N ALA A 50 -6.12 13.79 1.49
CA ALA A 50 -6.77 14.74 2.38
C ALA A 50 -7.37 14.08 3.64
N LYS A 51 -6.71 13.07 4.20
CA LYS A 51 -6.88 12.73 5.63
C LYS A 51 -5.55 12.76 6.40
N LEU A 52 -4.70 13.74 6.10
CA LEU A 52 -3.86 14.33 7.13
C LEU A 52 -4.79 15.03 8.12
N SER A 53 -5.11 14.38 9.23
CA SER A 53 -5.77 15.04 10.35
C SER A 53 -4.90 16.21 10.79
N GLY A 54 -5.50 17.37 11.01
CA GLY A 54 -4.80 18.65 11.19
C GLY A 54 -3.84 18.78 12.37
N GLY A 55 -3.54 17.69 13.10
CA GLY A 55 -2.56 17.61 14.18
C GLY A 55 -1.16 17.11 13.75
N GLN A 56 -0.95 16.76 12.48
CA GLN A 56 0.37 16.45 11.90
C GLN A 56 0.72 17.41 10.75
N ARG A 57 0.57 18.71 11.00
CA ARG A 57 1.39 19.72 10.33
C ARG A 57 2.63 20.00 11.17
#